data_AF-A0A7C3U0A9-F1
#
_entry.id   AF-A0A7C3U0A9-F1
#
_cell.length_a   1.000
_cell.length_b   1.000
_cell.length_c   1.000
_cell.angle_alpha   90.00
_cell.angle_beta   90.00
_cell.angle_gamma   90.00
#
_symmetry.space_group_name_H-M   'P 1'
#
loop_
_entity.id
_entity.type
_entity.pdbx_description
1 polymer ?
#
loop_
_entity_poly.entity_id
_entity_poly.type
_entity_poly.pdbx_seq_one_letter_code
_entity_poly.pdbx_strand_id
1 'polypeptide(L)'
;DVYNQYKDSVHGKALLEQNNLDVPSCTDCHGIHNISNPTTTLFRLHSPDLCSTCHADAKLMSKYGISANVTKTYLNDFHGATVRLEADAENPNITSYKAVCYDCHGIHNIKMVSDPNSSVIKDNLVKTCQKCHPNADTNFPAAWTAHYEPSLTKWPLVYFVNLFYSILIPVTVGGMIIFIGLDIARTVINKRASRRAK
;
A
#
# COMPACT_ATOMS: atom_id res chain seq x y z
N ASP A 1 -8.06 -29.31 -5.15
CA ASP A 1 -8.58 -28.04 -5.68
C ASP A 1 -7.53 -26.92 -5.66
N VAL A 2 -7.03 -26.52 -4.48
CA VAL A 2 -5.99 -25.45 -4.32
C VAL A 2 -4.78 -25.59 -5.23
N TYR A 3 -4.19 -26.79 -5.34
CA TYR A 3 -3.04 -27.02 -6.24
C TYR A 3 -3.34 -26.69 -7.70
N ASN A 4 -4.55 -27.03 -8.19
CA ASN A 4 -4.93 -26.75 -9.58
C ASN A 4 -5.09 -25.24 -9.79
N GLN A 5 -5.68 -24.52 -8.83
CA GLN A 5 -5.78 -23.06 -8.87
C GLN A 5 -4.39 -22.42 -8.92
N TYR A 6 -3.48 -22.87 -8.06
CA TYR A 6 -2.09 -22.42 -8.03
C TYR A 6 -1.39 -22.68 -9.35
N LYS A 7 -1.49 -23.90 -9.88
CA LYS A 7 -0.91 -24.29 -11.17
C LYS A 7 -1.35 -23.35 -12.29
N ASP A 8 -2.61 -22.90 -12.28
CA ASP A 8 -3.16 -22.01 -13.30
C ASP A 8 -2.91 -20.50 -13.02
N SER A 9 -2.28 -20.15 -11.90
CA SER A 9 -1.91 -18.78 -11.55
C SER A 9 -0.66 -18.31 -12.30
N VAL A 10 -0.36 -17.02 -12.27
CA VAL A 10 0.87 -16.47 -12.86
C VAL A 10 2.13 -17.00 -12.19
N HIS A 11 2.12 -17.18 -10.87
CA HIS A 11 3.25 -17.76 -10.14
C HIS A 11 3.39 -19.26 -10.46
N GLY A 12 2.30 -20.02 -10.42
CA GLY A 12 2.36 -21.46 -10.71
C GLY A 12 2.73 -21.78 -12.14
N LYS A 13 2.22 -21.05 -13.13
CA LYS A 13 2.63 -21.21 -14.53
C LYS A 13 4.10 -20.88 -14.74
N ALA A 14 4.57 -19.77 -14.17
CA ALA A 14 6.00 -19.42 -14.25
C ALA A 14 6.89 -20.49 -13.59
N LEU A 15 6.49 -21.01 -12.43
CA LEU A 15 7.26 -22.04 -11.74
C LEU A 15 7.26 -23.38 -12.50
N LEU A 16 6.07 -23.86 -12.91
CA LEU A 16 5.89 -25.22 -13.41
C LEU A 16 6.12 -25.35 -14.92
N GLU A 17 5.75 -24.34 -15.71
CA GLU A 17 5.85 -24.40 -17.17
C GLU A 17 7.14 -23.74 -17.69
N GLN A 18 7.63 -22.71 -17.00
CA GLN A 18 8.80 -21.94 -17.43
C GLN A 18 10.06 -22.26 -16.61
N ASN A 19 9.94 -23.12 -15.59
CA ASN A 19 11.01 -23.46 -14.65
C ASN A 19 11.66 -22.20 -14.02
N ASN A 20 10.85 -21.16 -13.81
CA ASN A 20 11.30 -19.90 -13.26
C ASN A 20 11.27 -19.98 -11.73
N LEU A 21 12.44 -19.88 -11.09
CA LEU A 21 12.57 -19.95 -9.62
C LEU A 21 12.47 -18.59 -8.93
N ASP A 22 12.30 -17.51 -9.70
CA ASP A 22 12.10 -16.15 -9.18
C ASP A 22 10.67 -15.93 -8.63
N VAL A 23 9.78 -16.92 -8.74
CA VAL A 23 8.38 -16.86 -8.27
C VAL A 23 8.15 -17.75 -7.05
N PRO A 24 7.21 -17.38 -6.15
CA PRO A 24 6.99 -18.13 -4.92
C PRO A 24 6.28 -19.45 -5.17
N SER A 25 6.64 -20.46 -4.37
CA SER A 25 5.99 -21.75 -4.20
C SER A 25 5.09 -21.76 -2.95
N CYS A 26 4.49 -22.92 -2.64
CA CYS A 26 3.62 -23.09 -1.46
C CYS A 26 4.34 -22.70 -0.15
N THR A 27 5.62 -23.04 -0.03
CA THR A 27 6.41 -22.85 1.19
C THR A 27 6.86 -21.42 1.39
N ASP A 28 6.90 -20.62 0.32
CA ASP A 28 7.29 -19.21 0.41
C ASP A 28 6.18 -18.36 1.05
N CYS A 29 4.90 -18.76 0.89
CA CYS A 29 3.77 -18.08 1.53
C CYS A 29 3.35 -18.72 2.85
N HIS A 30 3.44 -20.04 3.00
CA HIS A 30 2.98 -20.75 4.20
C HIS A 30 4.10 -21.11 5.18
N GLY A 31 5.36 -21.14 4.75
CA GLY A 31 6.46 -21.68 5.53
C GLY A 31 6.52 -23.22 5.50
N ILE A 32 7.50 -23.79 6.21
CA ILE A 32 7.78 -25.24 6.22
C ILE A 32 7.54 -25.84 7.61
N HIS A 33 8.19 -25.29 8.64
CA HIS A 33 8.06 -25.76 10.03
C HIS A 33 7.38 -24.74 10.97
N ASN A 34 6.93 -23.61 10.43
CA ASN A 34 6.21 -22.58 11.16
C ASN A 34 4.96 -22.17 10.38
N ILE A 35 4.18 -23.16 9.95
CA ILE A 35 2.99 -22.93 9.14
C ILE A 35 1.92 -22.29 10.02
N SER A 36 1.74 -20.99 9.83
CA SER A 36 0.69 -20.23 10.50
C SER A 36 -0.67 -20.59 9.92
N ASN A 37 -1.71 -20.59 10.76
CA ASN A 37 -3.06 -20.86 10.27
C ASN A 37 -3.53 -19.70 9.37
N PRO A 38 -3.80 -19.95 8.07
CA PRO A 38 -4.13 -18.90 7.11
C PRO A 38 -5.52 -18.29 7.32
N THR A 39 -6.35 -18.84 8.21
CA THR A 39 -7.69 -18.30 8.53
C THR A 39 -7.67 -17.30 9.69
N THR A 40 -6.50 -16.99 10.26
CA THR A 40 -6.39 -16.09 11.41
C THR A 40 -6.30 -14.63 10.98
N THR A 41 -6.79 -13.72 11.83
CA THR A 41 -6.64 -12.27 11.62
C THR A 41 -5.17 -11.89 11.48
N LEU A 42 -4.29 -12.42 12.34
CA LEU A 42 -2.85 -12.10 12.28
C LEU A 42 -2.25 -12.49 10.93
N PHE A 43 -2.54 -13.69 10.41
CA PHE A 43 -2.06 -14.08 9.08
C PHE A 43 -2.53 -13.11 7.99
N ARG A 44 -3.79 -12.68 8.06
CA ARG A 44 -4.33 -11.67 7.13
C ARG A 44 -3.58 -10.34 7.25
N LEU A 45 -3.38 -9.83 8.46
CA LEU A 45 -2.71 -8.54 8.71
C LEU A 45 -1.24 -8.54 8.26
N HIS A 46 -0.55 -9.67 8.38
CA HIS A 46 0.83 -9.84 7.91
C HIS A 46 0.95 -10.32 6.46
N SER A 47 -0.17 -10.61 5.78
CA SER A 47 -0.12 -11.03 4.38
C SER A 47 0.56 -10.04 3.41
N PRO A 48 0.50 -8.70 3.62
CA PRO A 48 1.28 -7.78 2.80
C PRO A 48 2.80 -8.00 2.91
N ASP A 49 3.30 -8.42 4.07
CA ASP A 49 4.72 -8.69 4.27
C ASP A 49 5.17 -9.89 3.42
N LEU A 50 4.34 -10.93 3.33
CA LEU A 50 4.59 -12.10 2.46
C LEU A 50 4.77 -11.67 0.99
N CYS A 51 3.84 -10.85 0.48
CA CYS A 51 3.91 -10.35 -0.89
C CYS A 51 5.12 -9.42 -1.09
N SER A 52 5.43 -8.59 -0.10
CA SER A 52 6.50 -7.61 -0.15
C SER A 52 7.89 -8.22 -0.28
N THR A 53 8.08 -9.45 0.23
CA THR A 53 9.37 -10.17 0.16
C THR A 53 9.92 -10.21 -1.27
N CYS A 54 9.04 -10.41 -2.26
CA CYS A 54 9.41 -10.38 -3.68
C CYS A 54 9.01 -9.06 -4.35
N HIS A 55 7.80 -8.54 -4.08
CA HIS A 55 7.27 -7.39 -4.79
C HIS A 55 7.86 -6.03 -4.37
N ALA A 56 8.63 -5.98 -3.28
CA ALA A 56 9.42 -4.80 -2.90
C ALA A 56 10.91 -4.92 -3.31
N ASP A 57 11.34 -6.05 -3.89
CA ASP A 57 12.71 -6.23 -4.37
C ASP A 57 12.87 -5.61 -5.77
N ALA A 58 13.57 -4.47 -5.82
CA ALA A 58 13.85 -3.76 -7.07
C ALA A 58 14.65 -4.58 -8.08
N LYS A 59 15.62 -5.40 -7.63
CA LYS A 59 16.43 -6.23 -8.51
C LYS A 59 15.57 -7.32 -9.14
N LEU A 60 14.73 -7.98 -8.34
CA LEU A 60 13.83 -9.03 -8.83
C LEU A 60 12.75 -8.46 -9.75
N MET A 61 12.03 -7.43 -9.31
CA MET A 61 10.88 -6.86 -10.03
C MET A 61 11.26 -6.18 -11.35
N SER A 62 12.47 -5.60 -11.43
CA SER A 62 12.96 -4.99 -12.67
C SER A 62 13.03 -5.98 -13.84
N LYS A 63 13.31 -7.27 -13.58
CA LYS A 63 13.33 -8.33 -14.62
C LYS A 63 11.96 -8.52 -15.28
N TYR A 64 10.89 -8.20 -14.57
CA TYR A 64 9.50 -8.42 -14.99
C TYR A 64 8.78 -7.13 -15.37
N GLY A 65 9.46 -5.97 -15.33
CA GLY A 65 8.85 -4.67 -15.57
C GLY A 65 7.80 -4.28 -14.52
N ILE A 66 7.88 -4.86 -13.32
CA ILE A 66 7.00 -4.56 -12.19
C ILE A 66 7.70 -3.49 -11.34
N SER A 67 6.93 -2.51 -10.83
CA SER A 67 7.47 -1.52 -9.92
C SER A 67 7.70 -2.14 -8.54
N ALA A 68 8.88 -1.99 -7.96
CA ALA A 68 9.14 -2.38 -6.57
C ALA A 68 8.47 -1.44 -5.55
N ASN A 69 7.93 -0.30 -6.00
CA ASN A 69 7.23 0.64 -5.14
C ASN A 69 5.75 0.26 -4.91
N VAL A 70 5.28 -0.88 -5.43
CA VAL A 70 3.88 -1.33 -5.23
C VAL A 70 3.54 -1.49 -3.75
N THR A 71 4.44 -2.06 -2.95
CA THR A 71 4.24 -2.20 -1.51
C THR A 71 4.20 -0.84 -0.82
N LYS A 72 5.12 0.05 -1.17
CA LYS A 72 5.19 1.40 -0.60
C LYS A 72 3.92 2.20 -0.92
N THR A 73 3.44 2.15 -2.16
CA THR A 73 2.23 2.87 -2.57
C THR A 73 0.98 2.29 -1.93
N TYR A 74 0.90 0.97 -1.75
CA TYR A 74 -0.15 0.33 -0.95
C TYR A 74 -0.12 0.79 0.51
N LEU A 75 1.04 0.74 1.17
CA LEU A 75 1.16 1.15 2.57
C LEU A 75 0.86 2.65 2.80
N ASN A 76 1.00 3.47 1.77
CA ASN A 76 0.63 4.88 1.79
C ASN A 76 -0.85 5.13 1.47
N ASP A 77 -1.60 4.11 1.05
CA ASP A 77 -3.03 4.21 0.84
C ASP A 77 -3.81 3.93 2.14
N PHE A 78 -5.11 4.26 2.13
CA PHE A 78 -5.96 4.10 3.33
C PHE A 78 -6.11 2.64 3.77
N HIS A 79 -6.10 1.68 2.84
CA HIS A 79 -6.20 0.27 3.19
C HIS A 79 -4.90 -0.20 3.84
N GLY A 80 -3.76 0.01 3.18
CA GLY A 80 -2.46 -0.43 3.65
C GLY A 80 -2.01 0.28 4.92
N ALA A 81 -2.25 1.58 5.05
CA ALA A 81 -1.94 2.31 6.28
C ALA A 81 -2.74 1.77 7.47
N THR A 82 -4.02 1.45 7.29
CA THR A 82 -4.85 0.88 8.36
C THR A 82 -4.42 -0.54 8.71
N VAL A 83 -4.19 -1.39 7.70
CA VAL A 83 -3.72 -2.78 7.91
C VAL A 83 -2.38 -2.77 8.65
N ARG A 84 -1.48 -1.83 8.33
CA ARG A 84 -0.20 -1.71 9.02
C ARG A 84 -0.38 -1.36 10.50
N LEU A 85 -1.23 -0.38 10.81
CA LEU A 85 -1.53 -0.01 12.20
C LEU A 85 -2.18 -1.15 12.98
N GLU A 86 -3.06 -1.92 12.35
CA GLU A 86 -3.71 -3.09 12.95
C GLU A 86 -2.71 -4.25 13.16
N ALA A 87 -1.79 -4.46 12.22
CA ALA A 87 -0.72 -5.44 12.33
C ALA A 87 0.23 -5.10 13.50
N ASP A 88 0.67 -3.85 13.59
CA ASP A 88 1.58 -3.38 14.65
C ASP A 88 0.94 -3.50 16.06
N ALA A 89 -0.39 -3.59 16.16
CA ALA A 89 -1.09 -3.81 17.42
C ALA A 89 -1.04 -5.26 17.94
N GLU A 90 -0.68 -6.23 17.08
CA GLU A 90 -0.50 -7.65 17.43
C GLU A 90 -1.70 -8.27 18.18
N ASN A 91 -2.91 -7.76 17.92
CA ASN A 91 -4.11 -8.19 18.62
C ASN A 91 -4.92 -9.18 17.75
N PRO A 92 -4.94 -10.47 18.10
CA PRO A 92 -5.62 -11.50 17.30
C PRO A 92 -7.15 -11.34 17.28
N ASN A 93 -7.72 -10.55 18.19
CA ASN A 93 -9.17 -10.32 18.28
C ASN A 93 -9.63 -9.09 17.47
N ILE A 94 -8.71 -8.37 16.81
CA ILE A 94 -9.09 -7.31 15.88
C ILE A 94 -9.88 -7.95 14.72
N THR A 95 -10.95 -7.29 14.30
CA THR A 95 -11.66 -7.66 13.09
C THR A 95 -11.33 -6.65 12.00
N SER A 96 -10.45 -7.02 11.08
CA SER A 96 -10.04 -6.15 9.97
C SER A 96 -10.83 -6.49 8.70
N TYR A 97 -11.62 -5.51 8.25
CA TYR A 97 -12.31 -5.54 6.96
C TYR A 97 -11.57 -4.72 5.88
N LYS A 98 -10.33 -4.31 6.16
CA LYS A 98 -9.52 -3.54 5.22
C LYS A 98 -8.94 -4.48 4.18
N ALA A 99 -8.88 -4.00 2.93
CA ALA A 99 -8.41 -4.81 1.81
C ALA A 99 -6.89 -5.02 1.91
N VAL A 100 -6.46 -6.26 1.78
CA VAL A 100 -5.05 -6.65 1.62
C VAL A 100 -4.78 -7.10 0.19
N CYS A 101 -3.51 -7.35 -0.14
CA CYS A 101 -3.05 -7.69 -1.50
C CYS A 101 -3.94 -8.75 -2.17
N TYR A 102 -4.25 -9.83 -1.44
CA TYR A 102 -4.99 -10.97 -1.99
C TYR A 102 -6.49 -10.73 -2.17
N ASP A 103 -7.10 -9.73 -1.51
CA ASP A 103 -8.54 -9.44 -1.71
C ASP A 103 -8.81 -8.90 -3.11
N CYS A 104 -7.81 -8.20 -3.66
CA CYS A 104 -7.79 -7.67 -5.00
C CYS A 104 -7.18 -8.65 -5.98
N HIS A 105 -6.00 -9.20 -5.70
CA HIS A 105 -5.22 -10.01 -6.66
C HIS A 105 -5.57 -11.51 -6.68
N GLY A 106 -6.20 -12.03 -5.63
CA GLY A 106 -6.39 -13.47 -5.40
C GLY A 106 -5.31 -14.08 -4.50
N ILE A 107 -5.53 -15.32 -4.08
CA ILE A 107 -4.64 -16.05 -3.14
C ILE A 107 -3.84 -17.09 -3.91
N HIS A 108 -4.52 -18.16 -4.34
CA HIS A 108 -3.91 -19.23 -5.13
C HIS A 108 -4.18 -19.09 -6.62
N ASN A 109 -5.00 -18.15 -7.05
CA ASN A 109 -5.46 -17.99 -8.43
C ASN A 109 -5.02 -16.66 -9.05
N ILE A 110 -3.91 -16.09 -8.57
CA ILE A 110 -3.41 -14.77 -9.00
C ILE A 110 -3.23 -14.75 -10.52
N LYS A 111 -3.88 -13.80 -11.18
CA LYS A 111 -3.80 -13.60 -12.64
C LYS A 111 -2.97 -12.38 -12.99
N MET A 112 -2.52 -12.33 -14.23
CA MET A 112 -1.77 -11.18 -14.73
C MET A 112 -2.71 -9.97 -14.79
N VAL A 113 -2.19 -8.76 -14.55
CA VAL A 113 -3.01 -7.53 -14.55
C VAL A 113 -3.63 -7.23 -15.92
N SER A 114 -3.05 -7.77 -17.00
CA SER A 114 -3.54 -7.69 -18.37
C SER A 114 -4.51 -8.82 -18.75
N ASP A 115 -4.69 -9.82 -17.90
CA ASP A 115 -5.63 -10.92 -18.16
C ASP A 115 -7.07 -10.40 -18.05
N PRO A 116 -7.94 -10.62 -19.05
CA PRO A 116 -9.36 -10.21 -19.00
C PRO A 116 -10.14 -10.77 -17.81
N ASN A 117 -9.72 -11.93 -17.29
CA ASN A 117 -10.33 -12.59 -16.14
C ASN A 117 -9.71 -12.14 -14.80
N SER A 118 -8.75 -11.20 -14.84
CA SER A 118 -8.14 -10.65 -13.64
C SER A 118 -9.15 -9.80 -12.86
N SER A 119 -9.21 -9.98 -11.55
CA SER A 119 -10.04 -9.18 -10.65
C SER A 119 -9.57 -7.73 -10.51
N VAL A 120 -8.35 -7.43 -10.96
CA VAL A 120 -7.74 -6.09 -10.87
C VAL A 120 -7.68 -5.35 -12.22
N ILE A 121 -8.22 -5.92 -13.30
CA ILE A 121 -8.40 -5.15 -14.54
C ILE A 121 -9.52 -4.12 -14.33
N LYS A 122 -9.38 -2.95 -14.96
CA LYS A 122 -10.27 -1.79 -14.75
C LYS A 122 -11.76 -2.15 -14.83
N ASP A 123 -12.13 -3.02 -15.77
CA ASP A 123 -13.53 -3.42 -16.00
C ASP A 123 -14.10 -4.32 -14.90
N ASN A 124 -13.26 -5.11 -14.23
CA ASN A 124 -13.67 -5.98 -13.12
C ASN A 124 -13.46 -5.34 -11.75
N LEU A 125 -12.68 -4.26 -11.68
CA LEU A 125 -12.26 -3.62 -10.44
C LEU A 125 -13.43 -3.09 -9.61
N VAL A 126 -14.46 -2.52 -10.25
CA VAL A 126 -15.67 -2.05 -9.54
C VAL A 126 -16.30 -3.18 -8.74
N LYS A 127 -16.40 -4.39 -9.33
CA LYS A 127 -16.96 -5.58 -8.65
C LYS A 127 -16.11 -6.00 -7.46
N THR A 128 -14.79 -5.86 -7.59
CA THR A 128 -13.85 -6.11 -6.49
C THR A 128 -14.06 -5.11 -5.35
N CYS A 129 -14.16 -3.81 -5.65
CA CYS A 129 -14.45 -2.77 -4.66
C CYS A 129 -15.81 -3.00 -3.98
N GLN A 130 -16.82 -3.44 -4.73
CA GLN A 130 -18.18 -3.69 -4.23
C GLN A 130 -18.29 -4.79 -3.18
N LYS A 131 -17.27 -5.65 -3.03
CA LYS A 131 -17.21 -6.62 -1.93
C LYS A 131 -17.26 -5.93 -0.56
N CYS A 132 -16.69 -4.73 -0.43
CA CYS A 132 -16.68 -3.93 0.79
C CYS A 132 -17.38 -2.58 0.64
N HIS A 133 -17.52 -2.06 -0.59
CA HIS A 133 -18.17 -0.79 -0.91
C HIS A 133 -19.40 -1.03 -1.81
N PRO A 134 -20.55 -1.48 -1.29
CA PRO A 134 -21.69 -1.94 -2.10
C PRO A 134 -22.23 -0.89 -3.08
N ASN A 135 -22.04 0.39 -2.78
CA ASN A 135 -22.52 1.51 -3.58
C ASN A 135 -21.46 2.08 -4.53
N ALA A 136 -20.30 1.42 -4.67
CA ALA A 136 -19.26 1.86 -5.60
C ALA A 136 -19.75 1.76 -7.05
N ASP A 137 -19.66 2.86 -7.78
CA ASP A 137 -19.99 2.95 -9.21
C ASP A 137 -18.73 2.83 -10.08
N THR A 138 -18.86 3.04 -11.40
CA THR A 138 -17.73 3.00 -12.34
C THR A 138 -16.72 4.12 -12.18
N ASN A 139 -17.10 5.23 -11.54
CA ASN A 139 -16.21 6.35 -11.26
C ASN A 139 -15.42 6.14 -9.97
N PHE A 140 -15.92 5.30 -9.05
CA PHE A 140 -15.27 5.03 -7.78
C PHE A 140 -13.80 4.57 -7.93
N PRO A 141 -13.46 3.60 -8.81
CA PRO A 141 -12.06 3.20 -8.98
C PRO A 141 -11.23 4.20 -9.79
N ALA A 142 -11.82 5.22 -10.40
CA ALA A 142 -11.07 6.22 -11.16
C ALA A 142 -10.19 7.10 -10.25
N ALA A 143 -10.51 7.20 -8.96
CA ALA A 143 -9.68 7.88 -7.97
C ALA A 143 -8.48 7.03 -7.51
N TRP A 144 -8.44 5.74 -7.83
CA TRP A 144 -7.37 4.83 -7.44
C TRP A 144 -6.25 4.80 -8.49
N THR A 145 -5.00 4.99 -8.07
CA THR A 145 -3.84 5.08 -8.97
C THR A 145 -3.22 3.73 -9.33
N ALA A 146 -3.86 2.61 -8.99
CA ALA A 146 -3.39 1.24 -9.29
C ALA A 146 -1.95 0.94 -8.84
N HIS A 147 -1.61 1.34 -7.60
CA HIS A 147 -0.26 1.20 -7.01
C HIS A 147 0.89 1.79 -7.86
N TYR A 148 0.58 2.71 -8.78
CA TYR A 148 1.56 3.49 -9.50
C TYR A 148 1.82 4.81 -8.78
N GLU A 149 3.09 5.18 -8.69
CA GLU A 149 3.49 6.50 -8.20
C GLU A 149 3.04 7.57 -9.21
N PRO A 150 2.38 8.64 -8.74
CA PRO A 150 2.08 9.79 -9.57
C PRO A 150 3.36 10.38 -10.16
N SER A 151 3.37 10.56 -11.47
CA SER A 151 4.49 11.11 -12.23
C SER A 151 3.97 11.97 -13.38
N LEU A 152 4.87 12.65 -14.08
CA LEU A 152 4.52 13.44 -15.27
C LEU A 152 3.88 12.60 -16.39
N THR A 153 4.13 11.29 -16.42
CA THR A 153 3.60 10.36 -17.43
C THR A 153 2.45 9.50 -16.93
N LYS A 154 2.33 9.31 -15.61
CA LYS A 154 1.31 8.49 -14.97
C LYS A 154 0.58 9.33 -13.92
N TRP A 155 -0.68 9.68 -14.15
CA TRP A 155 -1.46 10.54 -13.26
C TRP A 155 -0.84 11.94 -13.01
N PRO A 156 -0.58 12.73 -14.08
CA PRO A 156 0.10 14.03 -13.97
C PRO A 156 -0.65 15.03 -13.08
N LEU A 157 -1.98 14.99 -13.07
CA LEU A 157 -2.78 15.84 -12.18
C LEU A 157 -2.44 15.59 -10.71
N VAL A 158 -2.40 14.31 -10.29
CA VAL A 158 -2.08 13.93 -8.91
C VAL A 158 -0.64 14.32 -8.57
N TYR A 159 0.30 14.21 -9.53
CA TYR A 159 1.67 14.68 -9.35
C TYR A 159 1.74 16.17 -9.01
N PHE A 160 1.04 17.03 -9.76
CA PHE A 160 1.04 18.47 -9.50
C PHE A 160 0.33 18.84 -8.19
N VAL A 161 -0.73 18.13 -7.83
CA VAL A 161 -1.39 18.28 -6.52
C VAL A 161 -0.42 17.93 -5.38
N ASN A 162 0.30 16.82 -5.50
CA ASN A 162 1.31 16.42 -4.51
C ASN A 162 2.44 17.43 -4.40
N LEU A 163 2.93 17.95 -5.54
CA LEU A 163 3.97 18.99 -5.57
C LEU A 163 3.50 20.27 -4.87
N PHE A 164 2.26 20.70 -5.16
CA PHE A 164 1.67 21.87 -4.53
C PHE A 164 1.61 21.73 -3.01
N TYR A 165 1.07 20.62 -2.50
CA TYR A 165 0.98 20.39 -1.05
C TYR A 165 2.36 20.20 -0.39
N SER A 166 3.32 19.58 -1.10
CA SER A 166 4.69 19.43 -0.60
C SER A 166 5.39 20.77 -0.39
N ILE A 167 4.97 21.84 -1.07
CA ILE A 167 5.49 23.19 -0.87
C ILE A 167 4.62 23.95 0.14
N LEU A 168 3.30 23.92 -0.03
CA LEU A 168 2.36 24.68 0.77
C LEU A 168 2.45 24.33 2.26
N ILE A 169 2.49 23.04 2.61
CA ILE A 169 2.46 22.57 4.00
C ILE A 169 3.71 23.05 4.76
N PRO A 170 4.95 22.80 4.31
CA PRO A 170 6.14 23.27 5.02
C PRO A 170 6.24 24.80 5.10
N VAL A 171 5.84 25.52 4.05
CA VAL A 171 5.84 26.99 4.05
C VAL A 171 4.86 27.53 5.09
N THR A 172 3.66 26.97 5.16
CA THR A 172 2.63 27.40 6.11
C THR A 172 3.05 27.08 7.55
N VAL A 173 3.49 25.85 7.80
CA VAL A 173 3.93 25.40 9.14
C VAL A 173 5.18 26.18 9.57
N GLY A 174 6.17 26.30 8.70
CA GLY A 174 7.40 27.04 8.97
C GLY A 174 7.14 28.53 9.23
N GLY A 175 6.30 29.15 8.41
CA GLY A 175 5.86 30.54 8.61
C GLY A 175 5.20 30.74 9.97
N MET A 176 4.35 29.80 10.39
CA MET A 176 3.67 29.91 11.68
C MET A 176 4.61 29.67 12.87
N ILE A 177 5.56 28.73 12.75
CA ILE A 177 6.62 28.52 13.75
C ILE A 177 7.47 29.79 13.90
N ILE A 178 7.87 30.42 12.80
CA ILE A 178 8.63 31.68 12.81
C ILE A 178 7.81 32.79 13.47
N PHE A 179 6.54 32.93 13.09
CA PHE A 179 5.64 33.94 13.65
C PHE A 179 5.51 33.80 15.18
N ILE A 180 5.23 32.59 15.67
CA ILE A 180 5.13 32.29 17.10
C ILE A 180 6.48 32.52 17.80
N GLY A 181 7.59 32.09 17.20
CA GLY A 181 8.93 32.28 17.76
C GLY A 181 9.30 33.76 17.92
N LEU A 182 8.98 34.60 16.93
CA LEU A 182 9.20 36.04 16.98
C LEU A 182 8.33 36.71 18.05
N ASP A 183 7.08 36.30 18.20
CA ASP A 183 6.18 36.84 19.22
C ASP A 183 6.65 36.51 20.65
N ILE A 184 7.07 35.26 20.88
CA ILE A 184 7.67 34.82 22.15
C ILE A 184 8.96 35.62 22.42
N ALA A 185 9.84 35.75 21.44
CA ALA A 185 11.09 36.50 21.58
C ALA A 185 10.83 37.97 21.95
N ARG A 186 9.91 38.64 21.25
CA ARG A 186 9.47 40.01 21.55
C ARG A 186 8.96 40.13 22.98
N THR A 187 8.10 39.20 23.41
CA THR A 187 7.53 39.19 24.76
C THR A 187 8.61 39.04 25.83
N VAL A 188 9.60 38.16 25.62
CA VAL A 188 10.72 37.98 26.55
C VAL A 188 11.62 39.22 26.61
N ILE A 189 11.93 39.83 25.47
CA ILE A 189 12.74 41.06 25.40
C ILE A 189 12.06 42.20 26.16
N ASN A 190 10.76 42.41 25.93
CA ASN A 190 9.99 43.46 26.61
C ASN A 190 9.93 43.25 28.13
N LYS A 191 9.69 42.00 28.60
CA LYS A 191 9.70 41.67 30.03
C LYS A 191 11.09 41.87 30.67
N ARG A 192 12.18 41.56 29.96
CA ARG A 192 13.54 41.79 30.45
C ARG A 192 13.87 43.28 30.52
N ALA A 193 13.47 44.06 29.53
CA ALA A 193 13.64 45.51 29.51
C ALA A 193 12.86 46.18 30.66
N SER A 194 11.60 45.80 30.89
CA SER A 194 10.80 46.37 31.98
C SER A 194 11.32 46.02 33.38
N ARG A 195 11.94 44.84 33.55
CA ARG A 195 12.59 44.45 34.81
C ARG A 195 13.91 45.17 35.07
N ARG A 196 14.61 45.63 34.03
CA ARG A 196 15.86 46.42 34.16
C ARG A 196 15.61 47.90 34.43
N ALA A 197 14.41 48.40 34.13
CA ALA A 197 14.01 49.80 34.33
C ALA A 197 13.37 50.05 35.71
N LYS A 198 13.14 49.00 36.51
CA LYS A 198 12.73 49.05 37.92
C LYS A 198 13.92 48.77 38.81
#